data_AF-K1RIE4-F1
#
_entry.id   AF-K1RIE4-F1
#
_cell.length_a   1.000
_cell.length_b   1.000
_cell.length_c   1.000
_cell.angle_alpha   90.00
_cell.angle_beta   90.00
_cell.angle_gamma   90.00
#
_symmetry.space_group_name_H-M   'P 1'
#
loop_
_entity.id
_entity.type
_entity.pdbx_description
1 polymer ?
#
loop_
_entity_poly.entity_id
_entity_poly.type
_entity_poly.pdbx_seq_one_letter_code
_entity_poly.pdbx_strand_id
1 'polypeptide(L)' 'MTNITTLKNQFLNNEHDNTLTDLYYDDVEMIKYQKARYVNALDKYIELFGEENVDIYSAPGRTEVGGNHT' A
#
# COMPACT_ATOMS: atom_id res chain seq x y z
N MET A 1 9.86 -11.06 3.69
CA MET A 1 9.62 -10.46 5.01
C MET A 1 10.72 -9.48 5.36
N THR A 2 10.34 -8.21 5.51
CA THR A 2 11.22 -7.08 5.85
C THR A 2 10.79 -6.53 7.21
N ASN A 3 11.72 -6.03 8.03
CA ASN A 3 11.36 -5.37 9.29
C ASN A 3 10.37 -4.23 9.02
N ILE A 4 9.29 -4.15 9.81
CA ILE A 4 8.18 -3.23 9.57
C ILE A 4 8.59 -1.76 9.55
N THR A 5 9.51 -1.35 10.42
CA THR A 5 10.03 0.02 10.49
C THR A 5 10.89 0.33 9.26
N THR A 6 11.68 -0.64 8.79
CA THR A 6 12.39 -0.53 7.52
C THR A 6 11.41 -0.39 6.36
N LEU A 7 10.41 -1.27 6.25
CA LEU A 7 9.42 -1.24 5.17
C LEU A 7 8.64 0.08 5.14
N LYS A 8 8.25 0.62 6.30
CA LYS A 8 7.63 1.95 6.42
C LYS A 8 8.54 3.04 5.84
N ASN A 9 9.82 3.03 6.19
CA ASN A 9 10.77 4.02 5.67
C ASN A 9 10.95 3.90 4.15
N GLN A 10 10.88 2.71 3.57
CA GLN A 10 10.92 2.54 2.12
C GLN A 10 9.74 3.25 1.42
N PHE A 11 8.53 3.18 1.99
CA PHE A 11 7.39 3.94 1.50
C PHE A 11 7.57 5.46 1.65
N LEU A 12 8.13 5.92 2.77
CA LEU A 12 8.42 7.34 3.01
C LEU A 12 9.52 7.88 2.08
N ASN A 13 10.46 7.02 1.69
CA ASN A 13 11.57 7.33 0.78
C ASN A 13 11.25 7.09 -0.69
N ASN A 14 9.98 6.83 -1.04
CA ASN A 14 9.51 6.66 -2.41
C ASN A 14 10.08 5.41 -3.13
N GLU A 15 10.64 4.44 -2.41
CA GLU A 15 11.28 3.26 -3.02
C GLU A 15 10.27 2.35 -3.73
N HIS A 16 8.99 2.44 -3.36
CA HIS A 16 7.89 1.67 -3.96
C HIS A 16 7.09 2.44 -5.02
N ASP A 17 7.48 3.68 -5.34
CA ASP A 17 6.69 4.54 -6.24
C ASP A 17 6.52 3.91 -7.63
N ASN A 18 7.56 3.30 -8.20
CA ASN A 18 7.46 2.62 -9.49
C ASN A 18 6.41 1.49 -9.48
N THR A 19 6.36 0.70 -8.41
CA THR A 19 5.37 -0.38 -8.28
C THR A 19 3.95 0.20 -8.16
N LEU A 20 3.80 1.33 -7.47
CA LEU A 20 2.52 2.01 -7.36
C LEU A 20 2.11 2.65 -8.69
N THR A 21 3.03 3.22 -9.44
CA THR A 21 2.80 3.71 -10.81
C THR A 21 2.37 2.59 -11.74
N ASP A 22 2.97 1.41 -11.66
CA ASP A 22 2.54 0.25 -12.46
C ASP A 22 1.10 -0.18 -12.14
N LEU A 23 0.67 -0.03 -10.87
CA LEU A 23 -0.66 -0.46 -10.42
C LEU A 23 -1.75 0.60 -10.64
N TYR A 24 -1.40 1.87 -10.49
CA TYR A 24 -2.32 3.01 -10.46
C TYR A 24 -2.06 4.02 -11.58
N TYR A 25 -1.19 3.69 -12.53
CA TYR A 25 -0.72 4.56 -13.60
C TYR A 25 -0.05 5.84 -13.07
N ASP A 26 0.19 6.83 -13.92
CA ASP A 26 0.78 8.12 -13.56
C ASP A 26 -0.18 9.05 -12.77
N ASP A 27 -1.18 8.49 -12.08
CA ASP A 27 -2.08 9.24 -11.20
C ASP A 27 -1.35 9.60 -9.90
N VAL A 28 -0.73 10.78 -9.90
CA VAL A 28 0.07 11.31 -8.78
C VAL A 28 -0.72 11.38 -7.48
N GLU A 29 -2.01 11.75 -7.52
CA GLU A 29 -2.83 11.85 -6.32
C GLU A 29 -3.19 10.46 -5.80
N MET A 30 -3.44 9.49 -6.68
CA MET A 30 -3.65 8.09 -6.29
C MET A 30 -2.39 7.48 -5.67
N ILE A 31 -1.21 7.70 -6.28
CA ILE A 31 0.07 7.21 -5.72
C ILE A 31 0.29 7.79 -4.32
N LYS A 32 0.10 9.10 -4.15
CA LYS A 32 0.21 9.77 -2.84
C LYS A 32 -0.77 9.20 -1.82
N TYR A 33 -2.03 8.98 -2.21
CA TYR A 33 -3.04 8.36 -1.36
C TYR A 33 -2.63 6.95 -0.92
N GLN A 34 -2.16 6.11 -1.85
CA GLN A 34 -1.78 4.72 -1.56
C GLN A 34 -0.57 4.64 -0.64
N LYS A 35 0.42 5.53 -0.81
CA LYS A 35 1.56 5.62 0.12
C LYS A 35 1.12 5.95 1.52
N ALA A 36 0.28 6.97 1.69
CA ALA A 36 -0.27 7.34 2.98
C ALA A 36 -1.06 6.17 3.61
N ARG A 37 -1.84 5.45 2.79
CA ARG A 37 -2.59 4.26 3.21
C ARG A 37 -1.66 3.15 3.72
N TYR A 38 -0.59 2.81 3.00
CA TYR A 38 0.35 1.76 3.42
C TYR A 38 1.13 2.16 4.67
N VAL A 39 1.61 3.40 4.76
CA VAL A 39 2.30 3.93 5.96
C VAL A 39 1.37 3.84 7.18
N ASN A 40 0.11 4.28 7.05
CA ASN A 40 -0.86 4.21 8.14
C ASN A 40 -1.17 2.76 8.55
N ALA A 41 -1.23 1.83 7.59
CA ALA A 41 -1.45 0.41 7.88
C ALA A 41 -0.28 -0.20 8.67
N LEU A 42 0.96 0.13 8.29
CA LEU A 42 2.16 -0.30 9.01
C LEU A 42 2.20 0.28 10.43
N ASP A 43 1.84 1.56 10.60
CA ASP A 43 1.75 2.19 11.93
C ASP A 43 0.71 1.50 12.81
N LYS A 44 -0.46 1.19 12.26
CA LYS A 44 -1.50 0.45 13.00
C LYS A 44 -1.07 -0.96 13.35
N TYR A 45 -0.32 -1.62 12.49
CA TYR A 45 0.24 -2.92 12.79
C TYR A 45 1.23 -2.85 13.96
N ILE A 46 2.17 -1.89 13.94
CA ILE A 46 3.13 -1.68 15.03
C ILE A 46 2.41 -1.42 16.36
N GLU A 47 1.35 -0.59 16.35
CA GLU A 47 0.55 -0.30 17.54
C GLU A 47 -0.12 -1.56 18.13
N LEU A 48 -0.61 -2.45 17.28
CA LEU A 48 -1.39 -3.62 17.68
C LEU A 48 -0.53 -4.84 18.03
N PHE A 49 0.59 -5.03 17.33
CA PHE A 49 1.37 -6.27 17.36
C PHE A 49 2.85 -6.05 17.68
N GLY A 50 3.34 -4.80 17.65
CA GLY A 50 4.75 -4.46 17.84
C GLY A 50 5.58 -4.54 16.56
N GLU A 51 6.90 -4.43 16.72
CA GLU A 51 7.84 -4.49 15.59
C GLU A 51 8.21 -5.93 15.25
N GLU A 52 8.02 -6.32 13.99
CA GLU A 52 8.45 -7.61 13.46
C GLU A 52 8.73 -7.56 11.95
N ASN A 53 9.13 -8.69 11.37
CA ASN A 53 9.30 -8.80 9.92
C ASN A 53 7.96 -9.14 9.26
N VAL A 54 7.56 -8.34 8.28
CA VAL A 54 6.25 -8.43 7.60
C VAL A 54 6.40 -8.44 6.09
N ASP A 55 5.34 -8.86 5.39
CA ASP A 55 5.15 -8.67 3.95
C ASP A 55 3.74 -8.11 3.72
N ILE A 56 3.57 -7.27 2.69
CA ILE A 56 2.27 -6.69 2.32
C ILE A 56 1.72 -7.43 1.11
N TYR A 57 0.48 -7.93 1.25
CA TYR A 57 -0.30 -8.48 0.15
C TYR A 57 -1.47 -7.54 -0.11
N SER A 58 -1.62 -7.07 -1.35
CA SER A 58 -2.66 -6.12 -1.74
C SER A 58 -3.40 -6.64 -2.96
N ALA A 59 -4.73 -6.57 -2.92
CA ALA A 59 -5.60 -6.89 -4.05
C ALA A 59 -6.53 -5.69 -4.27
N PRO A 60 -6.42 -4.98 -5.42
CA PRO A 60 -7.31 -3.88 -5.71
C PRO A 60 -8.74 -4.39 -5.91
N GLY A 61 -9.71 -3.58 -5.48
CA GLY A 61 -11.12 -3.82 -5.81
C GLY A 61 -11.35 -3.67 -7.31
N ARG A 62 -12.51 -4.14 -7.78
CA ARG A 62 -12.98 -3.92 -9.15
C ARG A 62 -14.13 -2.93 -9.16
N THR A 63 -14.24 -2.14 -10.23
CA THR A 63 -15.46 -1.40 -10.54
C THR A 63 -16.32 -2.25 -11.47
N GLU A 64 -17.59 -2.42 -11.13
CA GLU A 64 -18.56 -3.06 -12.00
C GLU A 64 -19.17 -2.02 -12.95
N VAL A 65 -18.83 -2.11 -14.24
CA VAL A 65 -19.28 -1.15 -15.26
C VAL A 65 -20.70 -1.48 -15.76
N GLY A 66 -21.13 -2.73 -15.62
CA GLY A 66 -22.46 -3.24 -15.96
C GLY A 66 -22.54 -4.74 -15.65
N GLY A 67 -23.74 -5.34 -15.77
CA GLY A 67 -23.94 -6.77 -15.47
C GLY A 67 -24.23 -7.07 -13.99
N ASN A 68 -24.66 -6.06 -13.22
CA ASN A 68 -25.06 -6.28 -11.83
C ASN A 68 -26.15 -7.35 -11.77
N HIS A 69 -25.85 -8.46 -11.08
CA HIS A 69 -26.75 -9.61 -10.92
C HIS A 69 -27.25 -10.25 -12.25
N THR A 70 -26.52 -10.13 -13.36
CA THR A 70 -26.90 -10.65 -14.70
C THR A 70 -25.78 -11.48 -15.32
#